data_AF-W9SY13-F1
#
_entry.id   AF-W9SY13-F1
#
_cell.length_a   1.000
_cell.length_b   1.000
_cell.length_c   1.000
_cell.angle_alpha   90.00
_cell.angle_beta   90.00
_cell.angle_gamma   90.00
#
_symmetry.space_group_name_H-M   'P 1'
#
loop_
_entity.id
_entity.type
_entity.pdbx_description
1 polymer ?
#
loop_
_entity_poly.entity_id
_entity_poly.type
_entity_poly.pdbx_seq_one_letter_code
_entity_poly.pdbx_strand_id
1 'polypeptide(L)'
;MAEFPCQPESTNRRLQSILDLLSSAGYADAHKPDITAPEKLAGGLAWCVAALNSPNSQIDVVVSSETLPHEDNKKEIEEALRSLKCPHSLEASQIRNLDCESIFPVVQWLLERVRDGKDENQRKVGVVSQLQQLRERISMEGAETKVQKFASLMQSLKDMEKKESEFLSYSGAKRYQLEAEVIYLKEKIAGGCDSKSLSDGLDRSLSESAEELNSARKELAATLRAILAVKRQLDDVPSQSELIQYERRLSDLYGHIQGKHQQTQKHYDTYNALLEIKELMLKETSLLNSISSQFQNAITSTAGRMKLIDSMEGIVKGSQQKLQKVRLGLEEQEKIRDALKERYTAAIAAQRQWYSLLKAFQEACAKNERLRSSTSV
;
A
#
# COMPACT_ATOMS: atom_id res chain seq x y z
N MET A 1 -4.17 -9.69 -77.29
CA MET A 1 -5.29 -9.55 -76.34
C MET A 1 -5.21 -10.68 -75.33
N ALA A 2 -4.76 -10.38 -74.12
CA ALA A 2 -5.16 -11.02 -72.88
C ALA A 2 -4.64 -10.07 -71.78
N GLU A 3 -5.57 -9.38 -71.17
CA GLU A 3 -5.39 -8.22 -70.30
C GLU A 3 -4.64 -8.60 -69.02
N PHE A 4 -3.62 -7.81 -68.69
CA PHE A 4 -3.12 -7.70 -67.33
C PHE A 4 -4.25 -7.14 -66.46
N PRO A 5 -4.72 -7.82 -65.41
CA PRO A 5 -5.64 -7.19 -64.48
C PRO A 5 -4.84 -6.20 -63.65
N CYS A 6 -4.94 -4.91 -63.99
CA CYS A 6 -4.58 -3.80 -63.14
C CYS A 6 -5.29 -3.98 -61.79
N GLN A 7 -4.56 -4.41 -60.75
CA GLN A 7 -5.02 -4.19 -59.39
C GLN A 7 -5.02 -2.68 -59.12
N PRO A 8 -6.09 -2.12 -58.57
CA PRO A 8 -6.21 -0.68 -58.38
C PRO A 8 -5.18 -0.19 -57.35
N GLU A 9 -4.46 0.89 -57.64
CA GLU A 9 -3.42 1.48 -56.76
C GLU A 9 -3.92 1.76 -55.32
N SER A 10 -5.23 1.86 -55.13
CA SER A 10 -5.90 2.05 -53.84
C SER A 10 -5.83 0.83 -52.91
N THR A 11 -5.89 -0.40 -53.43
CA THR A 11 -5.84 -1.61 -52.59
C THR A 11 -4.44 -1.85 -52.05
N ASN A 12 -3.41 -1.51 -52.84
CA ASN A 12 -2.01 -1.68 -52.45
C ASN A 12 -1.60 -0.71 -51.32
N ARG A 13 -2.09 0.54 -51.34
CA ARG A 13 -1.87 1.49 -50.22
C ARG A 13 -2.52 1.03 -48.91
N ARG A 14 -3.75 0.51 -48.97
CA ARG A 14 -4.44 0.00 -47.76
C ARG A 14 -3.78 -1.25 -47.21
N LEU A 15 -3.31 -2.14 -48.09
CA LEU A 15 -2.58 -3.33 -47.68
C LEU A 15 -1.27 -2.98 -46.96
N GLN A 16 -0.50 -2.02 -47.48
CA GLN A 16 0.69 -1.50 -46.78
C GLN A 16 0.35 -0.91 -45.42
N SER A 17 -0.73 -0.14 -45.32
CA SER A 17 -1.19 0.40 -44.02
C SER A 17 -1.55 -0.70 -43.02
N ILE A 18 -2.15 -1.81 -43.46
CA ILE A 18 -2.47 -2.95 -42.59
C ILE A 18 -1.20 -3.68 -42.14
N LEU A 19 -0.25 -3.89 -43.04
CA LEU A 19 1.04 -4.53 -42.72
C LEU A 19 1.89 -3.68 -41.77
N ASP A 20 1.88 -2.34 -41.92
CA ASP A 20 2.57 -1.43 -41.01
C ASP A 20 1.95 -1.43 -39.61
N LEU A 21 0.62 -1.56 -39.50
CA LEU A 21 -0.09 -1.74 -38.22
C LEU A 21 0.29 -3.06 -37.54
N LEU A 22 0.38 -4.16 -38.31
CA LEU A 22 0.81 -5.47 -37.80
C LEU A 22 2.29 -5.47 -37.37
N SER A 23 3.16 -4.81 -38.13
CA SER A 23 4.56 -4.63 -37.77
C SER A 23 4.72 -3.82 -36.47
N SER A 24 3.92 -2.76 -36.32
CA SER A 24 3.92 -1.93 -35.09
C SER A 24 3.44 -2.70 -33.86
N ALA A 25 2.62 -3.74 -34.05
CA ALA A 25 2.13 -4.60 -32.99
C ALA A 25 3.10 -5.73 -32.58
N GLY A 26 4.12 -6.00 -33.41
CA GLY A 26 5.17 -6.99 -33.15
C GLY A 26 5.26 -8.16 -34.14
N TYR A 27 4.53 -8.13 -35.26
CA TYR A 27 4.65 -9.17 -36.31
C TYR A 27 5.87 -8.91 -37.19
N ALA A 28 6.95 -9.67 -36.97
CA ALA A 28 8.25 -9.47 -37.63
C ALA A 28 8.25 -9.77 -39.15
N ASP A 29 7.28 -10.55 -39.64
CA ASP A 29 7.25 -11.06 -41.01
C ASP A 29 6.45 -10.16 -41.98
N ALA A 30 5.98 -8.99 -41.51
CA ALA A 30 5.14 -8.06 -42.27
C ALA A 30 5.79 -7.57 -43.59
N HIS A 31 7.11 -7.40 -43.63
CA HIS A 31 7.85 -6.82 -44.77
C HIS A 31 8.82 -7.79 -45.45
N LYS A 32 8.79 -9.10 -45.13
CA LYS A 32 9.68 -10.09 -45.76
C LYS A 32 9.45 -10.16 -47.29
N PRO A 33 10.48 -10.08 -48.15
CA PRO A 33 10.30 -10.00 -49.60
C PRO A 33 9.81 -11.31 -50.25
N ASP A 34 10.04 -12.45 -49.60
CA ASP A 34 9.82 -13.79 -50.19
C ASP A 34 8.38 -14.34 -50.06
N ILE A 35 7.46 -13.57 -49.47
CA ILE A 35 6.09 -14.03 -49.13
C ILE A 35 5.05 -13.21 -49.93
N THR A 36 4.03 -13.90 -50.47
CA THR A 36 2.97 -13.26 -51.27
C THR A 36 2.08 -12.37 -50.38
N ALA A 37 1.56 -11.26 -50.91
CA ALA A 37 0.72 -10.30 -50.17
C ALA A 37 -0.44 -10.91 -49.34
N PRO A 38 -1.24 -11.89 -49.83
CA PRO A 38 -2.29 -12.52 -49.03
C PRO A 38 -1.74 -13.48 -47.95
N GLU A 39 -0.54 -14.04 -48.14
CA GLU A 39 0.11 -14.91 -47.16
C GLU A 39 0.66 -14.10 -45.97
N LYS A 40 1.18 -12.88 -46.22
CA LYS A 40 1.58 -11.94 -45.16
C LYS A 40 0.40 -11.53 -44.28
N LEU A 41 -0.75 -11.27 -44.89
CA LEU A 41 -1.98 -10.93 -44.15
C LEU A 41 -2.51 -12.13 -43.35
N ALA A 42 -2.55 -13.32 -43.96
CA ALA A 42 -2.96 -14.54 -43.27
C ALA A 42 -2.02 -14.87 -42.09
N GLY A 43 -0.71 -14.72 -42.27
CA GLY A 43 0.29 -14.90 -41.20
C GLY A 43 0.16 -13.89 -40.07
N GLY A 44 -0.10 -12.61 -40.38
CA GLY A 44 -0.36 -11.58 -39.38
C GLY A 44 -1.64 -11.83 -38.58
N LEU A 45 -2.72 -12.26 -39.24
CA LEU A 45 -3.97 -12.65 -38.58
C LEU A 45 -3.78 -13.87 -37.67
N ALA A 46 -3.07 -14.90 -38.16
CA ALA A 46 -2.75 -16.09 -37.38
C ALA A 46 -1.90 -15.74 -36.13
N TRP A 47 -0.93 -14.83 -36.27
CA TRP A 47 -0.13 -14.34 -35.14
C TRP A 47 -0.98 -13.62 -34.09
N CYS A 48 -1.91 -12.74 -34.51
CA CYS A 48 -2.83 -12.08 -33.58
C CYS A 48 -3.72 -13.07 -32.82
N VAL A 49 -4.22 -14.11 -33.50
CA VAL A 49 -5.03 -15.16 -32.89
C VAL A 49 -4.21 -15.99 -31.90
N ALA A 50 -2.97 -16.37 -32.25
CA ALA A 50 -2.08 -17.11 -31.37
C ALA A 50 -1.70 -16.32 -30.10
N ALA A 51 -1.51 -15.00 -30.24
CA ALA A 51 -1.23 -14.09 -29.14
C ALA A 51 -2.41 -13.96 -28.15
N LEU A 52 -3.65 -14.16 -28.61
CA LEU A 52 -4.86 -14.12 -27.76
C LEU A 52 -5.15 -15.48 -27.09
N ASN A 53 -4.73 -16.59 -27.69
CA ASN A 53 -5.03 -17.94 -27.21
C ASN A 53 -3.96 -18.54 -26.28
N SER A 54 -2.75 -17.97 -26.21
CA SER A 54 -1.66 -18.52 -25.38
C SER A 54 -1.72 -17.97 -23.94
N PRO A 55 -2.01 -18.80 -22.91
CA PRO A 55 -2.34 -18.26 -21.60
C PRO A 55 -1.14 -17.89 -20.71
N ASN A 56 0.12 -18.23 -21.04
CA ASN A 56 1.17 -18.27 -19.99
C ASN A 56 2.65 -18.33 -20.44
N SER A 57 3.12 -17.57 -21.43
CA SER A 57 4.58 -17.38 -21.55
C SER A 57 4.95 -15.96 -21.91
N GLN A 58 6.00 -15.45 -21.26
CA GLN A 58 6.76 -14.29 -21.72
C GLN A 58 6.99 -14.45 -23.23
N ILE A 59 6.49 -13.49 -24.01
CA ILE A 59 6.64 -13.52 -25.47
C ILE A 59 8.06 -13.03 -25.77
N ASP A 60 9.00 -13.96 -25.68
CA ASP A 60 10.24 -13.98 -26.46
C ASP A 60 10.13 -15.11 -27.49
N VAL A 61 8.94 -15.26 -28.08
CA VAL A 61 8.72 -16.23 -29.15
C VAL A 61 9.20 -15.58 -30.44
N VAL A 62 10.48 -15.82 -30.73
CA VAL A 62 10.97 -15.95 -32.10
C VAL A 62 10.12 -17.06 -32.73
N VAL A 63 8.96 -16.71 -33.28
CA VAL A 63 8.26 -17.57 -34.24
C VAL A 63 9.06 -17.44 -35.52
N SER A 64 10.17 -18.19 -35.61
CA SER A 64 10.77 -18.51 -36.89
C SER A 64 9.73 -19.29 -37.68
N SER A 65 9.47 -18.79 -38.89
CA SER A 65 8.51 -19.32 -39.86
C SER A 65 8.78 -20.80 -40.16
N GLU A 66 8.09 -21.72 -39.50
CA GLU A 66 8.00 -23.13 -39.93
C GLU A 66 6.55 -23.64 -39.82
N THR A 67 5.63 -22.97 -40.51
CA THR A 67 4.47 -23.64 -41.11
C THR A 67 4.22 -22.96 -42.46
N LEU A 68 4.59 -23.66 -43.53
CA LEU A 68 4.31 -23.29 -44.91
C LEU A 68 2.79 -23.04 -45.09
N PRO A 69 2.39 -22.08 -45.96
CA PRO A 69 1.01 -21.66 -46.09
C PRO A 69 0.21 -22.71 -46.89
N HIS A 70 -0.43 -23.65 -46.20
CA HIS A 70 -1.48 -24.47 -46.83
C HIS A 70 -2.84 -23.77 -46.72
N GLU A 71 -3.72 -24.01 -47.69
CA GLU A 71 -5.08 -23.48 -47.78
C GLU A 71 -5.96 -23.77 -46.53
N ASP A 72 -5.49 -24.65 -45.65
CA ASP A 72 -6.13 -25.00 -44.38
C ASP A 72 -6.03 -23.88 -43.30
N ASN A 73 -4.96 -23.07 -43.29
CA ASN A 73 -4.77 -22.01 -42.29
C ASN A 73 -5.85 -20.91 -42.37
N LYS A 74 -6.45 -20.69 -43.55
CA LYS A 74 -7.47 -19.63 -43.74
C LYS A 74 -8.80 -20.00 -43.09
N LYS A 75 -9.15 -21.29 -43.05
CA LYS A 75 -10.36 -21.81 -42.37
C LYS A 75 -10.17 -21.85 -40.85
N GLU A 76 -8.97 -22.17 -40.40
CA GLU A 76 -8.62 -22.19 -38.98
C GLU A 76 -8.66 -20.78 -38.35
N ILE A 77 -8.24 -19.75 -39.10
CA ILE A 77 -8.40 -18.34 -38.69
C ILE A 77 -9.89 -17.97 -38.59
N GLU A 78 -10.74 -18.39 -39.52
CA GLU A 78 -12.18 -18.13 -39.48
C GLU A 78 -12.85 -18.82 -38.27
N GLU A 79 -12.48 -20.07 -37.99
CA GLU A 79 -12.97 -20.82 -36.83
C GLU A 79 -12.49 -20.22 -35.49
N ALA A 80 -11.25 -19.74 -35.44
CA ALA A 80 -10.71 -19.03 -34.29
C ALA A 80 -11.33 -17.64 -34.08
N LEU A 81 -11.66 -16.91 -35.14
CA LEU A 81 -12.41 -15.65 -35.05
C LEU A 81 -13.84 -15.88 -34.54
N ARG A 82 -14.46 -17.01 -34.92
CA ARG A 82 -15.76 -17.45 -34.41
C ARG A 82 -15.71 -17.81 -32.93
N SER A 83 -14.64 -18.48 -32.48
CA SER A 83 -14.45 -18.81 -31.06
C SER A 83 -14.15 -17.57 -30.19
N LEU A 84 -13.43 -16.58 -30.74
CA LEU A 84 -13.12 -15.29 -30.10
C LEU A 84 -14.30 -14.28 -30.11
N LYS A 85 -15.44 -14.64 -30.74
CA LYS A 85 -16.64 -13.79 -30.91
C LYS A 85 -16.35 -12.45 -31.60
N CYS A 86 -15.61 -12.47 -32.71
CA CYS A 86 -15.41 -11.27 -33.51
C CYS A 86 -16.75 -10.77 -34.11
N PRO A 87 -17.08 -9.46 -34.04
CA PRO A 87 -18.32 -8.91 -34.60
C PRO A 87 -18.29 -8.71 -36.12
N HIS A 88 -17.13 -8.92 -36.76
CA HIS A 88 -16.93 -8.71 -38.19
C HIS A 88 -16.81 -10.07 -38.90
N SER A 89 -17.63 -10.29 -39.93
CA SER A 89 -17.64 -11.53 -40.72
C SER A 89 -16.50 -11.50 -41.72
N LEU A 90 -15.56 -12.43 -41.61
CA LEU A 90 -14.44 -12.60 -42.53
C LEU A 90 -14.47 -14.03 -43.07
N GLU A 91 -14.63 -14.18 -44.38
CA GLU A 91 -14.56 -15.48 -45.05
C GLU A 91 -13.17 -15.74 -45.64
N ALA A 92 -12.74 -17.00 -45.67
CA ALA A 92 -11.46 -17.40 -46.27
C ALA A 92 -11.29 -16.96 -47.76
N SER A 93 -12.41 -16.75 -48.47
CA SER A 93 -12.48 -16.21 -49.83
C SER A 93 -12.04 -14.73 -49.92
N GLN A 94 -12.36 -13.92 -48.92
CA GLN A 94 -12.05 -12.49 -48.86
C GLN A 94 -10.58 -12.22 -48.56
N ILE A 95 -9.93 -13.11 -47.80
CA ILE A 95 -8.48 -13.10 -47.55
C ILE A 95 -7.71 -13.42 -48.85
N ARG A 96 -8.24 -14.33 -49.68
CA ARG A 96 -7.64 -14.70 -50.98
C ARG A 96 -7.74 -13.56 -52.01
N ASN A 97 -8.86 -12.84 -52.01
CA ASN A 97 -9.13 -11.76 -52.97
C ASN A 97 -8.56 -10.39 -52.53
N LEU A 98 -7.85 -10.33 -51.41
CA LEU A 98 -7.29 -9.10 -50.83
C LEU A 98 -8.33 -7.99 -50.68
N ASP A 99 -9.49 -8.33 -50.13
CA ASP A 99 -10.54 -7.36 -49.84
C ASP A 99 -10.18 -6.53 -48.58
N CYS A 100 -9.28 -5.56 -48.78
CA CYS A 100 -8.75 -4.70 -47.73
C CYS A 100 -9.82 -3.88 -46.99
N GLU A 101 -11.02 -3.70 -47.56
CA GLU A 101 -12.15 -3.02 -46.90
C GLU A 101 -12.74 -3.88 -45.78
N SER A 102 -12.86 -5.19 -46.01
CA SER A 102 -13.44 -6.14 -45.06
C SER A 102 -12.39 -6.64 -44.04
N ILE A 103 -11.11 -6.67 -44.42
CA ILE A 103 -10.01 -7.15 -43.58
C ILE A 103 -9.58 -6.10 -42.55
N PHE A 104 -9.60 -4.81 -42.91
CA PHE A 104 -9.10 -3.73 -42.03
C PHE A 104 -9.81 -3.66 -40.66
N PRO A 105 -11.15 -3.72 -40.56
CA PRO A 105 -11.85 -3.71 -39.27
C PRO A 105 -11.52 -4.91 -38.38
N VAL A 106 -11.31 -6.09 -38.99
CA VAL A 106 -10.96 -7.32 -38.27
C VAL A 106 -9.56 -7.21 -37.67
N VAL A 107 -8.59 -6.71 -38.45
CA VAL A 107 -7.21 -6.49 -37.98
C VAL A 107 -7.19 -5.45 -36.87
N GLN A 108 -7.90 -4.33 -37.02
CA GLN A 108 -7.97 -3.29 -36.00
C GLN A 108 -8.58 -3.83 -34.68
N TRP A 109 -9.65 -4.62 -34.77
CA TRP A 109 -10.28 -5.25 -33.62
C TRP A 109 -9.37 -6.27 -32.91
N LEU A 110 -8.67 -7.11 -33.67
CA LEU A 110 -7.70 -8.07 -33.13
C LEU A 110 -6.53 -7.37 -32.44
N LEU A 111 -5.99 -6.32 -33.05
CA LEU A 111 -4.88 -5.53 -32.49
C LEU A 111 -5.27 -4.82 -31.19
N GLU A 112 -6.48 -4.27 -31.13
CA GLU A 112 -7.02 -3.66 -29.91
C GLU A 112 -7.17 -4.70 -28.79
N ARG A 113 -7.66 -5.90 -29.10
CA ARG A 113 -7.75 -7.00 -28.13
C ARG A 113 -6.40 -7.53 -27.66
N VAL A 114 -5.40 -7.62 -28.55
CA VAL A 114 -4.04 -8.04 -28.19
C VAL A 114 -3.39 -7.00 -27.27
N ARG A 115 -3.64 -5.70 -27.51
CA ARG A 115 -3.16 -4.62 -26.65
C ARG A 115 -3.80 -4.69 -25.26
N ASP A 116 -5.13 -4.82 -25.20
CA ASP A 116 -5.87 -4.92 -23.94
C ASP A 116 -5.42 -6.16 -23.13
N GLY A 117 -5.19 -7.29 -23.81
CA GLY A 117 -4.68 -8.51 -23.18
C GLY A 117 -3.26 -8.35 -22.63
N LYS A 118 -2.36 -7.65 -23.34
CA LYS A 118 -1.01 -7.33 -22.85
C LYS A 118 -1.06 -6.43 -21.62
N ASP A 119 -1.90 -5.39 -21.63
CA ASP A 119 -2.09 -4.48 -20.50
C ASP A 119 -2.66 -5.21 -19.28
N GLU A 120 -3.64 -6.09 -19.48
CA GLU A 120 -4.24 -6.89 -18.41
C GLU A 120 -3.23 -7.89 -17.83
N ASN A 121 -2.41 -8.52 -18.67
CA ASN A 121 -1.38 -9.45 -18.22
C ASN A 121 -0.25 -8.74 -17.46
N GLN A 122 0.16 -7.56 -17.93
CA GLN A 122 1.14 -6.73 -17.23
C GLN A 122 0.62 -6.22 -15.88
N ARG A 123 -0.68 -5.89 -15.79
CA ARG A 123 -1.35 -5.60 -14.52
C ARG A 123 -1.39 -6.82 -13.60
N LYS A 124 -1.72 -8.00 -14.11
CA LYS A 124 -1.71 -9.26 -13.33
C LYS A 124 -0.33 -9.58 -12.77
N VAL A 125 0.72 -9.47 -13.59
CA VAL A 125 2.12 -9.65 -13.16
C VAL A 125 2.50 -8.64 -12.08
N GLY A 126 2.09 -7.36 -12.24
CA GLY A 126 2.29 -6.33 -11.21
C GLY A 126 1.60 -6.65 -9.89
N VAL A 127 0.34 -7.08 -9.92
CA VAL A 127 -0.43 -7.46 -8.72
C VAL A 127 0.18 -8.68 -8.03
N VAL A 128 0.59 -9.70 -8.79
CA VAL A 128 1.24 -10.90 -8.23
C VAL A 128 2.57 -10.52 -7.56
N SER A 129 3.38 -9.66 -8.18
CA SER A 129 4.62 -9.17 -7.59
C SER A 129 4.38 -8.36 -6.29
N GLN A 130 3.33 -7.52 -6.26
CA GLN A 130 2.96 -6.77 -5.05
C GLN A 130 2.48 -7.69 -3.93
N LEU A 131 1.68 -8.72 -4.25
CA LEU A 131 1.23 -9.71 -3.28
C LEU A 131 2.40 -10.51 -2.70
N GLN A 132 3.41 -10.82 -3.52
CA GLN A 132 4.60 -11.54 -3.08
C GLN A 132 5.47 -10.66 -2.15
N GLN A 133 5.65 -9.38 -2.48
CA GLN A 133 6.33 -8.41 -1.60
C GLN A 133 5.57 -8.17 -0.28
N LEU A 134 4.24 -8.14 -0.31
CA LEU A 134 3.42 -8.05 0.90
C LEU A 134 3.59 -9.29 1.78
N ARG A 135 3.60 -10.49 1.18
CA ARG A 135 3.85 -11.76 1.89
C ARG A 135 5.23 -11.77 2.55
N GLU A 136 6.28 -11.35 1.83
CA GLU A 136 7.62 -11.25 2.41
C GLU A 136 7.69 -10.22 3.54
N ARG A 137 7.05 -9.06 3.42
CA ARG A 137 6.98 -8.08 4.52
C ARG A 137 6.26 -8.63 5.75
N ILE A 138 5.13 -9.31 5.56
CA ILE A 138 4.38 -9.96 6.66
C ILE A 138 5.24 -11.05 7.34
N SER A 139 6.01 -11.80 6.55
CA SER A 139 6.97 -12.79 7.06
C SER A 139 8.11 -12.13 7.85
N MET A 140 8.67 -11.02 7.34
CA MET A 140 9.78 -10.28 7.97
C MET A 140 9.36 -9.55 9.26
N GLU A 141 8.12 -9.07 9.34
CA GLU A 141 7.54 -8.48 10.56
C GLU A 141 7.26 -9.51 11.67
N GLY A 142 7.59 -10.79 11.43
CA GLY A 142 7.49 -11.87 12.38
C GLY A 142 6.05 -12.25 12.70
N ALA A 143 5.08 -11.86 11.86
CA ALA A 143 3.67 -12.17 12.06
C ALA A 143 3.43 -13.69 12.08
N GLU A 144 4.11 -14.45 11.23
CA GLU A 144 4.01 -15.92 11.22
C GLU A 144 4.48 -16.53 12.54
N THR A 145 5.58 -16.03 13.11
CA THR A 145 6.06 -16.51 14.43
C THR A 145 5.08 -16.15 15.56
N LYS A 146 4.41 -15.00 15.47
CA LYS A 146 3.38 -14.56 16.43
C LYS A 146 2.10 -15.40 16.26
N VAL A 147 1.67 -15.68 15.03
CA VAL A 147 0.53 -16.54 14.71
C VAL A 147 0.79 -17.98 15.15
N GLN A 148 2.00 -18.48 14.98
CA GLN A 148 2.38 -19.82 15.41
C GLN A 148 2.43 -19.92 16.95
N LYS A 149 2.92 -18.89 17.63
CA LYS A 149 2.79 -18.76 19.10
C LYS A 149 1.33 -18.71 19.53
N PHE A 150 0.50 -17.93 18.85
CA PHE A 150 -0.93 -17.83 19.15
C PHE A 150 -1.66 -19.15 18.93
N ALA A 151 -1.35 -19.87 17.85
CA ALA A 151 -1.87 -21.21 17.58
C ALA A 151 -1.47 -22.20 18.67
N SER A 152 -0.21 -22.16 19.13
CA SER A 152 0.24 -23.00 20.24
C SER A 152 -0.45 -22.67 21.56
N LEU A 153 -0.73 -21.38 21.82
CA LEU A 153 -1.46 -20.93 23.00
C LEU A 153 -2.94 -21.33 22.93
N MET A 154 -3.59 -21.21 21.77
CA MET A 154 -4.96 -21.68 21.58
C MET A 154 -5.08 -23.18 21.76
N GLN A 155 -4.11 -23.96 21.25
CA GLN A 155 -4.09 -25.40 21.45
C GLN A 155 -3.93 -25.74 22.94
N SER A 156 -3.03 -25.06 23.65
CA SER A 156 -2.87 -25.19 25.09
C SER A 156 -4.15 -24.83 25.86
N LEU A 157 -4.83 -23.75 25.50
CA LEU A 157 -6.12 -23.37 26.11
C LEU A 157 -7.18 -24.45 25.92
N LYS A 158 -7.30 -24.99 24.71
CA LYS A 158 -8.25 -26.06 24.40
C LYS A 158 -7.93 -27.35 25.18
N ASP A 159 -6.65 -27.67 25.32
CA ASP A 159 -6.20 -28.81 26.13
C ASP A 159 -6.51 -28.61 27.63
N MET A 160 -6.38 -27.37 28.13
CA MET A 160 -6.73 -27.02 29.51
C MET A 160 -8.24 -27.04 29.75
N GLU A 161 -9.06 -26.53 28.83
CA GLU A 161 -10.53 -26.57 28.89
C GLU A 161 -11.04 -28.02 28.88
N LYS A 162 -10.40 -28.89 28.10
CA LYS A 162 -10.68 -30.33 28.10
C LYS A 162 -10.33 -30.97 29.46
N LYS A 163 -9.15 -30.67 30.01
CA LYS A 163 -8.76 -31.15 31.36
C LYS A 163 -9.70 -30.66 32.45
N GLU A 164 -10.16 -29.42 32.36
CA GLU A 164 -11.15 -28.85 33.30
C GLU A 164 -12.49 -29.60 33.20
N SER A 165 -12.98 -29.83 31.99
CA SER A 165 -14.21 -30.59 31.76
C SER A 165 -14.11 -32.04 32.26
N GLU A 166 -12.98 -32.71 32.02
CA GLU A 166 -12.70 -34.06 32.52
C GLU A 166 -12.62 -34.08 34.06
N PHE A 167 -11.98 -33.07 34.67
CA PHE A 167 -11.90 -32.94 36.12
C PHE A 167 -13.26 -32.67 36.76
N LEU A 168 -14.12 -31.85 36.14
CA LEU A 168 -15.49 -31.60 36.60
C LEU A 168 -16.34 -32.88 36.54
N SER A 169 -16.23 -33.67 35.46
CA SER A 169 -16.90 -34.97 35.36
C SER A 169 -16.39 -35.97 36.40
N TYR A 170 -15.06 -36.03 36.59
CA TYR A 170 -14.42 -36.93 37.56
C TYR A 170 -14.80 -36.56 39.01
N SER A 171 -14.74 -35.27 39.35
CA SER A 171 -15.12 -34.77 40.68
C SER A 171 -16.62 -34.98 40.96
N GLY A 172 -17.48 -34.77 39.96
CA GLY A 172 -18.90 -35.12 40.03
C GLY A 172 -19.14 -36.60 40.31
N ALA A 173 -18.51 -37.49 39.54
CA ALA A 173 -18.63 -38.93 39.70
C ALA A 173 -18.10 -39.42 41.05
N LYS A 174 -16.94 -38.90 41.49
CA LYS A 174 -16.35 -39.23 42.79
C LYS A 174 -17.22 -38.76 43.96
N ARG A 175 -17.86 -37.59 43.84
CA ARG A 175 -18.85 -37.09 44.82
C ARG A 175 -20.03 -38.05 44.94
N TYR A 176 -20.61 -38.51 43.83
CA TYR A 176 -21.71 -39.46 43.86
C TYR A 176 -21.33 -40.82 44.49
N GLN A 177 -20.11 -41.32 44.22
CA GLN A 177 -19.62 -42.55 44.84
C GLN A 177 -19.49 -42.42 46.36
N LEU A 178 -18.88 -41.33 46.83
CA LEU A 178 -18.72 -41.07 48.27
C LEU A 178 -20.08 -40.85 48.95
N GLU A 179 -21.02 -40.17 48.30
CA GLU A 179 -22.39 -40.00 48.82
C GLU A 179 -23.12 -41.35 48.97
N ALA A 180 -22.99 -42.26 48.00
CA ALA A 180 -23.56 -43.59 48.08
C ALA A 180 -22.92 -44.45 49.20
N GLU A 181 -21.60 -44.35 49.36
CA GLU A 181 -20.87 -45.05 50.42
C GLU A 181 -21.23 -44.51 51.81
N VAL A 182 -21.44 -43.19 51.95
CA VAL A 182 -21.96 -42.57 53.18
C VAL A 182 -23.37 -43.09 53.51
N ILE A 183 -24.24 -43.26 52.52
CA ILE A 183 -25.60 -43.82 52.73
C ILE A 183 -25.51 -45.27 53.18
N TYR A 184 -24.72 -46.09 52.49
CA TYR A 184 -24.52 -47.50 52.83
C TYR A 184 -23.94 -47.68 54.24
N LEU A 185 -22.94 -46.88 54.61
CA LEU A 185 -22.33 -46.94 55.95
C LEU A 185 -23.31 -46.44 57.02
N LYS A 186 -24.15 -45.44 56.74
CA LYS A 186 -25.22 -45.00 57.66
C LYS A 186 -26.25 -46.10 57.92
N GLU A 187 -26.66 -46.85 56.89
CA GLU A 187 -27.56 -48.00 57.05
C GLU A 187 -26.90 -49.14 57.85
N LYS A 188 -25.61 -49.39 57.60
CA LYS A 188 -24.85 -50.43 58.31
C LYS A 188 -24.63 -50.10 59.79
N ILE A 189 -24.46 -48.83 60.14
CA ILE A 189 -24.39 -48.35 61.54
C ILE A 189 -25.76 -48.49 62.24
N ALA A 190 -26.86 -48.21 61.53
CA ALA A 190 -28.22 -48.41 62.04
C ALA A 190 -28.56 -49.90 62.29
N GLY A 191 -27.88 -50.82 61.61
CA GLY A 191 -28.04 -52.28 61.73
C GLY A 191 -27.35 -52.95 62.93
N GLY A 192 -26.67 -52.20 63.82
CA GLY A 192 -26.10 -52.72 65.07
C GLY A 192 -24.86 -53.61 64.89
N CYS A 193 -23.70 -53.00 64.63
CA CYS A 193 -22.39 -53.68 64.57
C CYS A 193 -21.44 -53.12 65.64
N ASP A 194 -20.47 -53.95 66.07
CA ASP A 194 -19.61 -53.71 67.22
C ASP A 194 -18.73 -52.45 67.06
N SER A 195 -18.88 -51.51 68.00
CA SER A 195 -18.71 -50.06 67.73
C SER A 195 -17.26 -49.57 67.68
N LYS A 196 -16.29 -50.28 68.26
CA LYS A 196 -14.94 -49.73 68.50
C LYS A 196 -13.97 -49.86 67.32
N SER A 197 -13.88 -51.03 66.67
CA SER A 197 -12.94 -51.21 65.54
C SER A 197 -13.41 -50.53 64.25
N LEU A 198 -14.73 -50.37 64.09
CA LEU A 198 -15.35 -49.59 63.01
C LEU A 198 -15.15 -48.09 63.20
N SER A 199 -15.26 -47.57 64.45
CA SER A 199 -14.99 -46.15 64.74
C SER A 199 -13.54 -45.80 64.42
N ASP A 200 -12.56 -46.60 64.86
CA ASP A 200 -11.14 -46.31 64.62
C ASP A 200 -10.76 -46.35 63.13
N GLY A 201 -11.41 -47.18 62.32
CA GLY A 201 -11.23 -47.23 60.86
C GLY A 201 -11.91 -46.07 60.12
N LEU A 202 -13.10 -45.66 60.58
CA LEU A 202 -13.83 -44.52 60.06
C LEU A 202 -13.14 -43.20 60.44
N ASP A 203 -12.66 -43.06 61.66
CA ASP A 203 -11.92 -41.88 62.13
C ASP A 203 -10.59 -41.75 61.38
N ARG A 204 -9.90 -42.86 61.10
CA ARG A 204 -8.70 -42.86 60.25
C ARG A 204 -9.00 -42.43 58.81
N SER A 205 -10.07 -42.98 58.20
CA SER A 205 -10.48 -42.61 56.83
C SER A 205 -10.97 -41.15 56.74
N LEU A 206 -11.65 -40.66 57.79
CA LEU A 206 -12.09 -39.27 57.89
C LEU A 206 -10.87 -38.35 58.03
N SER A 207 -9.90 -38.71 58.86
CA SER A 207 -8.65 -37.96 59.03
C SER A 207 -7.85 -37.91 57.73
N GLU A 208 -7.71 -39.03 57.02
CA GLU A 208 -7.06 -39.09 55.71
C GLU A 208 -7.77 -38.18 54.68
N SER A 209 -9.10 -38.27 54.57
CA SER A 209 -9.88 -37.40 53.67
C SER A 209 -9.83 -35.91 54.06
N ALA A 210 -9.75 -35.60 55.36
CA ALA A 210 -9.61 -34.23 55.86
C ALA A 210 -8.20 -33.67 55.58
N GLU A 211 -7.17 -34.50 55.66
CA GLU A 211 -5.80 -34.16 55.28
C GLU A 211 -5.68 -33.92 53.77
N GLU A 212 -6.29 -34.79 52.95
CA GLU A 212 -6.40 -34.62 51.49
C GLU A 212 -7.15 -33.33 51.11
N LEU A 213 -8.24 -33.02 51.82
CA LEU A 213 -8.98 -31.79 51.60
C LEU A 213 -8.13 -30.56 51.98
N ASN A 214 -7.40 -30.65 53.10
CA ASN A 214 -6.51 -29.57 53.54
C ASN A 214 -5.30 -29.38 52.61
N SER A 215 -4.75 -30.45 52.03
CA SER A 215 -3.68 -30.34 51.02
C SER A 215 -4.22 -29.71 49.73
N ALA A 216 -5.39 -30.15 49.23
CA ALA A 216 -6.04 -29.54 48.07
C ALA A 216 -6.40 -28.06 48.30
N ARG A 217 -6.85 -27.69 49.51
CA ARG A 217 -7.08 -26.29 49.90
C ARG A 217 -5.79 -25.47 49.87
N LYS A 218 -4.66 -26.03 50.33
CA LYS A 218 -3.35 -25.35 50.28
C LYS A 218 -2.89 -25.14 48.85
N GLU A 219 -3.07 -26.12 47.98
CA GLU A 219 -2.77 -26.01 46.55
C GLU A 219 -3.64 -24.94 45.88
N LEU A 220 -4.95 -24.93 46.12
CA LEU A 220 -5.86 -23.89 45.62
C LEU A 220 -5.45 -22.49 46.13
N ALA A 221 -5.06 -22.38 47.40
CA ALA A 221 -4.58 -21.11 47.92
C ALA A 221 -3.28 -20.66 47.22
N ALA A 222 -2.38 -21.60 46.88
CA ALA A 222 -1.17 -21.30 46.13
C ALA A 222 -1.48 -20.85 44.70
N THR A 223 -2.40 -21.51 43.99
CA THR A 223 -2.80 -21.13 42.63
C THR A 223 -3.50 -19.76 42.61
N LEU A 224 -4.39 -19.48 43.57
CA LEU A 224 -5.03 -18.16 43.69
C LEU A 224 -4.00 -17.04 43.93
N ARG A 225 -2.98 -17.27 44.77
CA ARG A 225 -1.88 -16.31 44.95
C ARG A 225 -1.12 -16.08 43.65
N ALA A 226 -0.84 -17.13 42.87
CA ALA A 226 -0.18 -17.01 41.58
C ALA A 226 -1.03 -16.22 40.57
N ILE A 227 -2.35 -16.49 40.49
CA ILE A 227 -3.29 -15.74 39.64
C ILE A 227 -3.31 -14.26 40.02
N LEU A 228 -3.35 -13.94 41.31
CA LEU A 228 -3.31 -12.54 41.78
C LEU A 228 -1.99 -11.85 41.44
N ALA A 229 -0.86 -12.56 41.48
CA ALA A 229 0.42 -12.02 41.05
C ALA A 229 0.43 -11.66 39.55
N VAL A 230 -0.11 -12.55 38.71
CA VAL A 230 -0.24 -12.30 37.27
C VAL A 230 -1.21 -11.15 36.98
N LYS A 231 -2.33 -11.06 37.71
CA LYS A 231 -3.27 -9.93 37.57
C LYS A 231 -2.63 -8.59 37.88
N ARG A 232 -1.82 -8.50 38.96
CA ARG A 232 -1.07 -7.28 39.27
C ARG A 232 -0.09 -6.90 38.17
N GLN A 233 0.63 -7.88 37.61
CA GLN A 233 1.51 -7.64 36.47
C GLN A 233 0.75 -7.17 35.21
N LEU A 234 -0.51 -7.58 35.05
CA LEU A 234 -1.36 -7.12 33.96
C LEU A 234 -1.87 -5.70 34.21
N ASP A 235 -2.21 -5.36 35.45
CA ASP A 235 -2.62 -4.01 35.86
C ASP A 235 -1.47 -3.00 35.71
N ASP A 236 -0.20 -3.44 35.80
CA ASP A 236 0.97 -2.61 35.51
C ASP A 236 1.11 -2.26 34.02
N VAL A 237 0.39 -2.95 33.12
CA VAL A 237 0.38 -2.65 31.68
C VAL A 237 -0.69 -1.60 31.39
N PRO A 238 -0.34 -0.46 30.75
CA PRO A 238 -1.32 0.57 30.42
C PRO A 238 -2.49 0.01 29.62
N SER A 239 -3.68 0.29 30.11
CA SER A 239 -4.93 -0.02 29.43
C SER A 239 -5.04 0.74 28.10
N GLN A 240 -5.89 0.25 27.19
CA GLN A 240 -6.19 0.93 25.93
C GLN A 240 -6.63 2.39 26.14
N SER A 241 -7.39 2.67 27.21
CA SER A 241 -7.80 4.01 27.59
C SER A 241 -6.64 4.91 27.99
N GLU A 242 -5.66 4.40 28.77
CA GLU A 242 -4.47 5.16 29.16
C GLU A 242 -3.57 5.44 27.98
N LEU A 243 -3.40 4.46 27.07
CA LEU A 243 -2.66 4.67 25.82
C LEU A 243 -3.26 5.81 24.98
N ILE A 244 -4.59 5.85 24.84
CA ILE A 244 -5.28 6.94 24.12
C ILE A 244 -5.08 8.28 24.85
N GLN A 245 -5.07 8.29 26.19
CA GLN A 245 -4.79 9.51 26.95
C GLN A 245 -3.35 9.99 26.74
N TYR A 246 -2.37 9.08 26.74
CA TYR A 246 -0.98 9.41 26.44
C TYR A 246 -0.81 9.93 25.02
N GLU A 247 -1.47 9.32 24.03
CA GLU A 247 -1.45 9.79 22.64
C GLU A 247 -1.96 11.23 22.51
N ARG A 248 -3.09 11.55 23.16
CA ARG A 248 -3.62 12.92 23.20
C ARG A 248 -2.65 13.87 23.87
N ARG A 249 -2.11 13.49 25.04
CA ARG A 249 -1.17 14.33 25.79
C ARG A 249 0.12 14.60 25.02
N LEU A 250 0.62 13.60 24.30
CA LEU A 250 1.77 13.73 23.42
C LEU A 250 1.45 14.67 22.25
N SER A 251 0.28 14.53 21.63
CA SER A 251 -0.17 15.42 20.55
C SER A 251 -0.24 16.88 21.01
N ASP A 252 -0.79 17.14 22.19
CA ASP A 252 -0.84 18.48 22.79
C ASP A 252 0.57 19.03 23.07
N LEU A 253 1.46 18.18 23.61
CA LEU A 253 2.85 18.55 23.87
C LEU A 253 3.59 18.88 22.57
N TYR A 254 3.39 18.10 21.51
CA TYR A 254 3.95 18.38 20.19
C TYR A 254 3.44 19.73 19.67
N GLY A 255 2.15 20.04 19.84
CA GLY A 255 1.58 21.35 19.52
C GLY A 255 2.28 22.49 20.27
N HIS A 256 2.52 22.33 21.58
CA HIS A 256 3.24 23.32 22.38
C HIS A 256 4.69 23.52 21.93
N ILE A 257 5.42 22.42 21.69
CA ILE A 257 6.82 22.45 21.22
C ILE A 257 6.88 23.14 19.86
N GLN A 258 5.99 22.79 18.93
CA GLN A 258 5.93 23.41 17.61
C GLN A 258 5.61 24.91 17.70
N GLY A 259 4.64 25.30 18.54
CA GLY A 259 4.30 26.70 18.76
C GLY A 259 5.48 27.51 19.32
N LYS A 260 6.22 26.96 20.28
CA LYS A 260 7.43 27.58 20.82
C LYS A 260 8.55 27.67 19.79
N HIS A 261 8.75 26.63 18.98
CA HIS A 261 9.72 26.67 17.90
C HIS A 261 9.41 27.78 16.88
N GLN A 262 8.16 27.89 16.45
CA GLN A 262 7.72 28.98 15.56
C GLN A 262 7.90 30.37 16.18
N GLN A 263 7.59 30.51 17.47
CA GLN A 263 7.79 31.77 18.19
C GLN A 263 9.29 32.16 18.22
N THR A 264 10.16 31.22 18.59
CA THR A 264 11.61 31.42 18.61
C THR A 264 12.14 31.80 17.24
N GLN A 265 11.70 31.10 16.18
CA GLN A 265 12.10 31.40 14.81
C GLN A 265 11.72 32.84 14.41
N LYS A 266 10.47 33.26 14.67
CA LYS A 266 10.03 34.64 14.41
C LYS A 266 10.88 35.68 15.14
N HIS A 267 11.29 35.40 16.38
CA HIS A 267 12.17 36.29 17.13
C HIS A 267 13.56 36.39 16.50
N TYR A 268 14.15 35.28 16.06
CA TYR A 268 15.43 35.28 15.35
C TYR A 268 15.33 35.99 13.99
N ASP A 269 14.27 35.76 13.22
CA ASP A 269 14.05 36.42 11.93
C ASP A 269 13.96 37.95 12.11
N THR A 270 13.20 38.39 13.11
CA THR A 270 13.06 39.82 13.45
C THR A 270 14.40 40.40 13.92
N TYR A 271 15.13 39.68 14.77
CA TYR A 271 16.44 40.10 15.25
C TYR A 271 17.45 40.25 14.10
N ASN A 272 17.52 39.27 13.19
CA ASN A 272 18.41 39.31 12.05
C ASN A 272 18.05 40.46 11.10
N ALA A 273 16.77 40.69 10.83
CA ALA A 273 16.32 41.82 10.02
C ALA A 273 16.71 43.18 10.65
N LEU A 274 16.50 43.33 11.96
CA LEU A 274 16.89 44.54 12.69
C LEU A 274 18.41 44.75 12.71
N LEU A 275 19.18 43.65 12.81
CA LEU A 275 20.64 43.70 12.77
C LEU A 275 21.13 44.16 11.39
N GLU A 276 20.57 43.61 10.31
CA GLU A 276 20.88 44.04 8.95
C GLU A 276 20.52 45.52 8.70
N ILE A 277 19.34 45.97 9.17
CA ILE A 277 18.94 47.38 9.09
C ILE A 277 19.95 48.26 9.85
N LYS A 278 20.32 47.88 11.07
CA LYS A 278 21.32 48.61 11.86
C LYS A 278 22.64 48.72 11.11
N GLU A 279 23.13 47.63 10.53
CA GLU A 279 24.37 47.65 9.75
C GLU A 279 24.29 48.56 8.51
N LEU A 280 23.17 48.54 7.80
CA LEU A 280 22.94 49.41 6.65
C LEU A 280 22.89 50.88 7.07
N MET A 281 22.19 51.20 8.17
CA MET A 281 22.16 52.56 8.73
C MET A 281 23.54 53.06 9.16
N LEU A 282 24.38 52.19 9.74
CA LEU A 282 25.76 52.54 10.08
C LEU A 282 26.60 52.81 8.82
N LYS A 283 26.40 52.04 7.74
CA LYS A 283 27.05 52.26 6.45
C LYS A 283 26.58 53.56 5.78
N GLU A 284 25.30 53.90 5.90
CA GLU A 284 24.76 55.18 5.42
C GLU A 284 25.34 56.37 6.21
N THR A 285 25.41 56.25 7.53
CA THR A 285 25.99 57.30 8.39
C THR A 285 27.47 57.53 8.06
N SER A 286 28.25 56.46 7.87
CA SER A 286 29.66 56.59 7.49
C SER A 286 29.84 57.18 6.09
N LEU A 287 28.98 56.82 5.15
CA LEU A 287 28.94 57.39 3.80
C LEU A 287 28.63 58.89 3.84
N LEU A 288 27.59 59.30 4.57
CA LEU A 288 27.20 60.71 4.73
C LEU A 288 28.33 61.54 5.37
N ASN A 289 28.99 61.00 6.40
CA ASN A 289 30.16 61.64 7.01
C ASN A 289 31.31 61.80 6.01
N SER A 290 31.56 60.77 5.18
CA SER A 290 32.60 60.82 4.13
C SER A 290 32.27 61.88 3.07
N ILE A 291 31.03 61.94 2.60
CA ILE A 291 30.56 62.94 1.63
C ILE A 291 30.72 64.34 2.21
N SER A 292 30.28 64.56 3.45
CA SER A 292 30.38 65.87 4.13
C SER A 292 31.84 66.34 4.25
N SER A 293 32.75 65.45 4.63
CA SER A 293 34.18 65.75 4.73
C SER A 293 34.83 66.05 3.38
N GLN A 294 34.49 65.27 2.33
CA GLN A 294 35.04 65.46 0.99
C GLN A 294 34.49 66.69 0.28
N PHE A 295 33.23 67.06 0.57
CA PHE A 295 32.53 68.15 -0.10
C PHE A 295 33.25 69.50 0.04
N GLN A 296 33.67 69.85 1.26
CA GLN A 296 34.32 71.13 1.55
C GLN A 296 35.62 71.32 0.75
N ASN A 297 36.42 70.26 0.63
CA ASN A 297 37.68 70.33 -0.12
C ASN A 297 37.46 70.26 -1.64
N ALA A 298 36.52 69.42 -2.08
CA ALA A 298 36.28 69.18 -3.50
C ALA A 298 35.65 70.38 -4.23
N ILE A 299 34.82 71.18 -3.56
CA ILE A 299 34.08 72.27 -4.23
C ILE A 299 34.96 73.47 -4.62
N THR A 300 36.10 73.64 -3.93
CA THR A 300 37.06 74.72 -4.14
C THR A 300 37.73 74.69 -5.52
N SER A 301 37.76 73.52 -6.18
CA SER A 301 38.42 73.32 -7.49
C SER A 301 37.49 72.62 -8.47
N THR A 302 37.53 73.03 -9.74
CA THR A 302 36.77 72.39 -10.83
C THR A 302 37.13 70.91 -10.99
N ALA A 303 38.40 70.55 -10.85
CA ALA A 303 38.84 69.15 -10.91
C ALA A 303 38.36 68.34 -9.69
N GLY A 304 38.26 68.97 -8.51
CA GLY A 304 37.70 68.36 -7.30
C GLY A 304 36.20 68.08 -7.46
N ARG A 305 35.44 69.02 -8.04
CA ARG A 305 34.01 68.84 -8.35
C ARG A 305 33.77 67.67 -9.28
N MET A 306 34.56 67.51 -10.33
CA MET A 306 34.41 66.38 -11.26
C MET A 306 34.66 65.03 -10.57
N LYS A 307 35.72 64.92 -9.76
CA LYS A 307 36.00 63.70 -8.98
C LYS A 307 34.91 63.35 -7.98
N LEU A 308 34.28 64.35 -7.36
CA LEU A 308 33.15 64.13 -6.45
C LEU A 308 31.94 63.56 -7.19
N ILE A 309 31.65 64.06 -8.39
CA ILE A 309 30.58 63.55 -9.26
C ILE A 309 30.86 62.10 -9.65
N ASP A 310 32.07 61.78 -10.11
CA ASP A 310 32.45 60.41 -10.49
C ASP A 310 32.32 59.43 -9.31
N SER A 311 32.71 59.87 -8.10
CA SER A 311 32.58 59.10 -6.86
C SER A 311 31.11 58.85 -6.50
N MET A 312 30.27 59.88 -6.54
CA MET A 312 28.83 59.76 -6.29
C MET A 312 28.14 58.85 -7.31
N GLU A 313 28.51 58.95 -8.59
CA GLU A 313 27.97 58.09 -9.64
C GLU A 313 28.38 56.63 -9.41
N GLY A 314 29.62 56.38 -8.98
CA GLY A 314 30.09 55.05 -8.57
C GLY A 314 29.31 54.47 -7.39
N ILE A 315 29.05 55.28 -6.34
CA ILE A 315 28.28 54.86 -5.16
C ILE A 315 26.82 54.51 -5.53
N VAL A 316 26.19 55.33 -6.37
CA VAL A 316 24.81 55.08 -6.84
C VAL A 316 24.75 53.80 -7.66
N LYS A 317 25.68 53.61 -8.62
CA LYS A 317 25.77 52.38 -9.42
C LYS A 317 25.98 51.14 -8.54
N GLY A 318 26.91 51.21 -7.58
CA GLY A 318 27.18 50.09 -6.65
C GLY A 318 25.97 49.75 -5.77
N SER A 319 25.26 50.77 -5.28
CA SER A 319 24.03 50.59 -4.48
C SER A 319 22.92 49.97 -5.30
N GLN A 320 22.75 50.40 -6.56
CA GLN A 320 21.74 49.88 -7.47
C GLN A 320 22.01 48.42 -7.87
N GLN A 321 23.28 48.05 -8.11
CA GLN A 321 23.68 46.66 -8.34
C GLN A 321 23.38 45.76 -7.12
N LYS A 322 23.69 46.25 -5.91
CA LYS A 322 23.39 45.49 -4.67
C LYS A 322 21.89 45.29 -4.49
N LEU A 323 21.09 46.33 -4.73
CA LEU A 323 19.63 46.26 -4.67
C LEU A 323 19.07 45.25 -5.66
N GLN A 324 19.57 45.25 -6.91
CA GLN A 324 19.16 44.29 -7.92
C GLN A 324 19.48 42.85 -7.51
N LYS A 325 20.66 42.59 -6.95
CA LYS A 325 21.04 41.26 -6.46
C LYS A 325 20.12 40.76 -5.35
N VAL A 326 19.75 41.64 -4.40
CA VAL A 326 18.81 41.29 -3.32
C VAL A 326 17.41 41.01 -3.88
N ARG A 327 16.93 41.81 -4.85
CA ARG A 327 15.62 41.59 -5.50
C ARG A 327 15.54 40.24 -6.20
N LEU A 328 16.58 39.87 -6.96
CA LEU A 328 16.63 38.56 -7.62
C LEU A 328 16.62 37.40 -6.61
N GLY A 329 17.34 37.56 -5.49
CA GLY A 329 17.31 36.58 -4.40
C GLY A 329 15.94 36.45 -3.75
N LEU A 330 15.23 37.57 -3.57
CA LEU A 330 13.87 37.59 -3.03
C LEU A 330 12.90 36.84 -3.96
N GLU A 331 12.91 37.14 -5.26
CA GLU A 331 12.05 36.47 -6.24
C GLU A 331 12.24 34.95 -6.26
N GLU A 332 13.49 34.48 -6.13
CA GLU A 332 13.78 33.04 -6.05
C GLU A 332 13.21 32.41 -4.78
N GLN A 333 13.37 33.06 -3.63
CA GLN A 333 12.80 32.57 -2.36
C GLN A 333 11.27 32.59 -2.37
N GLU A 334 10.64 33.56 -3.03
CA GLU A 334 9.19 33.61 -3.18
C GLU A 334 8.65 32.45 -4.02
N LYS A 335 9.32 32.10 -5.12
CA LYS A 335 8.97 30.92 -5.92
C LYS A 335 9.05 29.64 -5.09
N ILE A 336 10.12 29.47 -4.31
CA ILE A 336 10.30 28.30 -3.42
C ILE A 336 9.18 28.25 -2.38
N ARG A 337 8.87 29.39 -1.73
CA ARG A 337 7.79 29.51 -0.76
C ARG A 337 6.44 29.11 -1.36
N ASP A 338 6.14 29.59 -2.56
CA ASP A 338 4.84 29.35 -3.18
C ASP A 338 4.72 27.90 -3.65
N ALA A 339 5.78 27.31 -4.19
CA ALA A 339 5.83 25.87 -4.48
C ALA A 339 5.64 24.99 -3.22
N LEU A 340 6.23 25.39 -2.09
CA LEU A 340 6.04 24.68 -0.81
C LEU A 340 4.60 24.83 -0.29
N LYS A 341 3.99 26.01 -0.40
CA LYS A 341 2.59 26.24 -0.01
C LYS A 341 1.65 25.37 -0.86
N GLU A 342 1.86 25.30 -2.16
CA GLU A 342 1.05 24.45 -3.05
C GLU A 342 1.12 22.98 -2.62
N ARG A 343 2.33 22.45 -2.41
CA ARG A 343 2.53 21.07 -1.90
C ARG A 343 1.83 20.84 -0.56
N TYR A 344 1.92 21.80 0.37
CA TYR A 344 1.24 21.71 1.66
C TYR A 344 -0.28 21.68 1.51
N THR A 345 -0.86 22.55 0.68
CA THR A 345 -2.30 22.56 0.42
C THR A 345 -2.79 21.27 -0.23
N ALA A 346 -2.01 20.69 -1.16
CA ALA A 346 -2.30 19.40 -1.78
C ALA A 346 -2.26 18.26 -0.75
N ALA A 347 -1.27 18.24 0.14
CA ALA A 347 -1.16 17.25 1.20
C ALA A 347 -2.35 17.33 2.18
N ILE A 348 -2.78 18.54 2.56
CA ILE A 348 -3.99 18.73 3.38
C ILE A 348 -5.24 18.22 2.65
N ALA A 349 -5.38 18.51 1.36
CA ALA A 349 -6.51 18.04 0.58
C ALA A 349 -6.56 16.50 0.55
N ALA A 350 -5.42 15.85 0.32
CA ALA A 350 -5.31 14.39 0.40
C ALA A 350 -5.65 13.87 1.80
N GLN A 351 -5.13 14.48 2.87
CA GLN A 351 -5.48 14.10 4.25
C GLN A 351 -6.99 14.16 4.50
N ARG A 352 -7.65 15.24 4.06
CA ARG A 352 -9.13 15.38 4.18
C ARG A 352 -9.87 14.29 3.42
N GLN A 353 -9.40 13.94 2.21
CA GLN A 353 -9.97 12.84 1.44
C GLN A 353 -9.83 11.50 2.17
N TRP A 354 -8.66 11.21 2.75
CA TRP A 354 -8.44 9.99 3.56
C TRP A 354 -9.37 9.92 4.77
N TYR A 355 -9.55 11.02 5.50
CA TYR A 355 -10.51 11.06 6.62
C TYR A 355 -11.96 10.80 6.16
N SER A 356 -12.35 11.37 5.02
CA SER A 356 -13.68 11.14 4.45
C SER A 356 -13.88 9.67 4.06
N LEU A 357 -12.89 9.07 3.40
CA LEU A 357 -12.91 7.65 3.02
C LEU A 357 -12.96 6.73 4.24
N LEU A 358 -12.15 7.03 5.27
CA LEU A 358 -12.13 6.26 6.52
C LEU A 358 -13.48 6.31 7.22
N LYS A 359 -14.12 7.49 7.26
CA LYS A 359 -15.46 7.65 7.85
C LYS A 359 -16.51 6.85 7.08
N ALA A 360 -16.50 6.92 5.74
CA ALA A 360 -17.40 6.14 4.91
C ALA A 360 -17.18 4.61 5.08
N PHE A 361 -15.93 4.18 5.22
CA PHE A 361 -15.58 2.79 5.52
C PHE A 361 -16.11 2.35 6.88
N GLN A 362 -15.94 3.15 7.93
CA GLN A 362 -16.48 2.86 9.27
C GLN A 362 -18.02 2.74 9.25
N GLU A 363 -18.71 3.62 8.53
CA GLU A 363 -20.16 3.56 8.35
C GLU A 363 -20.59 2.28 7.61
N ALA A 364 -19.86 1.88 6.58
CA ALA A 364 -20.13 0.63 5.85
C ALA A 364 -19.89 -0.62 6.72
N CYS A 365 -18.83 -0.62 7.54
CA CYS A 365 -18.57 -1.70 8.51
C CYS A 365 -19.69 -1.80 9.54
N ALA A 366 -20.10 -0.69 10.13
CA ALA A 366 -21.22 -0.66 11.08
C ALA A 366 -22.53 -1.15 10.45
N LYS A 367 -22.78 -0.82 9.17
CA LYS A 367 -23.92 -1.35 8.41
C LYS A 367 -23.82 -2.86 8.21
N ASN A 368 -22.64 -3.38 7.87
CA ASN A 368 -22.41 -4.82 7.67
C ASN A 368 -22.61 -5.60 8.98
N GLU A 369 -22.11 -5.09 10.11
CA GLU A 369 -22.34 -5.69 11.43
C GLU A 369 -23.83 -5.77 11.78
N ARG A 370 -24.60 -4.70 11.53
CA ARG A 370 -26.06 -4.70 11.72
C ARG A 370 -26.78 -5.71 10.82
N LEU A 371 -26.33 -5.87 9.59
CA LEU A 371 -26.90 -6.86 8.67
C LEU A 371 -26.59 -8.28 9.17
N ARG A 372 -25.35 -8.57 9.56
CA ARG A 372 -24.95 -9.87 10.10
C ARG A 372 -25.72 -10.26 11.35
N SER A 373 -25.96 -9.31 12.26
CA SER A 373 -26.77 -9.57 13.45
C SER A 373 -28.25 -9.80 13.13
N SER A 374 -28.77 -9.22 12.04
CA SER A 374 -30.13 -9.48 11.57
C SER A 374 -30.31 -10.81 10.82
N THR A 375 -29.25 -11.34 10.19
CA THR A 375 -29.29 -12.63 9.46
C THR A 375 -29.02 -13.85 10.36
N SER A 376 -28.57 -13.66 11.61
CA SER A 376 -28.31 -14.76 12.56
C SER A 376 -29.52 -15.13 13.45
N VAL A 377 -30.72 -14.74 13.06
CA VAL A 377 -32.02 -15.14 13.65
C VAL A 377 -32.78 -15.87 12.57
#